data_AF-A0A197JBF0-F1
#
_entry.id   AF-A0A197JBF0-F1
#
_cell.length_a   1.000
_cell.length_b   1.000
_cell.length_c   1.000
_cell.angle_alpha   90.00
_cell.angle_beta   90.00
_cell.angle_gamma   90.00
#
_symmetry.space_group_name_H-M   'P 1'
#
loop_
_entity.id
_entity.type
_entity.pdbx_description
1 polymer ?
#
loop_
_entity_poly.entity_id
_entity_poly.type
_entity_poly.pdbx_seq_one_letter_code
_entity_poly.pdbx_strand_id
1 'polypeptide(L)' 'LDDTQSQALVDSLCREVALVSGPPGTGKTKIGVDLMRVLVHNAERMNSGPILCICYTNHALDQFLEHLLDQGIT' A
#
# COMPACT_ATOMS: atom_id res chain seq x y z
N LEU A 1 -3.82 7.29 10.26
CA LEU A 1 -3.67 5.85 10.58
C LEU A 1 -3.88 5.72 12.07
N ASP A 2 -4.62 4.71 12.51
CA ASP A 2 -4.58 4.32 13.92
C ASP A 2 -3.27 3.58 14.25
N ASP A 3 -3.05 3.24 15.52
CA ASP A 3 -1.83 2.59 15.98
C ASP A 3 -1.59 1.23 15.29
N THR A 4 -2.63 0.44 15.05
CA THR A 4 -2.51 -0.88 14.42
C THR A 4 -2.18 -0.77 12.94
N GLN A 5 -2.79 0.18 12.24
CA GLN A 5 -2.49 0.47 10.84
C GLN A 5 -1.08 1.05 10.67
N SER A 6 -0.65 1.89 11.61
CA SER A 6 0.71 2.46 11.62
C SER A 6 1.75 1.38 11.83
N GLN A 7 1.52 0.45 12.77
CA GLN A 7 2.39 -0.69 12.98
C GLN A 7 2.45 -1.59 11.74
N ALA A 8 1.31 -1.87 11.10
CA ALA A 8 1.27 -2.66 9.88
C ALA A 8 2.03 -2.01 8.71
N LEU A 9 1.99 -0.68 8.61
CA LEU A 9 2.76 0.08 7.61
C LEU A 9 4.27 -0.03 7.87
N VAL A 10 4.71 0.20 9.12
CA VAL A 10 6.13 0.05 9.51
C VAL A 10 6.60 -1.38 9.26
N ASP A 11 5.82 -2.37 9.67
CA ASP A 11 6.10 -3.78 9.44
C ASP A 11 6.26 -4.11 7.95
N SER A 12 5.47 -3.48 7.07
CA SER A 12 5.55 -3.66 5.61
C SER A 12 6.77 -2.99 4.98
N LEU A 13 7.31 -1.94 5.59
CA LEU A 13 8.51 -1.24 5.12
C LEU A 13 9.82 -1.86 5.63
N CYS A 14 9.77 -2.52 6.79
CA CYS A 14 10.96 -3.04 7.47
C CYS A 14 11.21 -4.54 7.25
N ARG A 15 10.34 -5.25 6.52
CA ARG A 15 10.45 -6.69 6.27
C ARG A 15 10.38 -6.98 4.78
N GLU A 16 11.08 -8.02 4.35
CA GLU A 16 10.98 -8.53 2.98
C GLU A 16 9.58 -9.05 2.66
N VAL A 17 8.88 -9.59 3.67
CA VAL A 17 7.50 -10.08 3.55
C VAL A 17 6.71 -9.63 4.77
N ALA A 18 5.55 -9.02 4.53
CA ALA A 18 4.60 -8.63 5.56
C ALA A 18 3.19 -9.09 5.20
N LEU A 19 2.42 -9.48 6.22
CA LEU A 19 1.02 -9.86 6.09
C LEU A 19 0.16 -8.83 6.82
N VAL A 20 -0.66 -8.09 6.06
CA VAL A 20 -1.65 -7.18 6.61
C VAL A 20 -3.00 -7.88 6.64
N SER A 21 -3.51 -8.18 7.83
CA SER A 21 -4.78 -8.89 8.04
C SER A 21 -5.75 -8.08 8.89
N GLY A 22 -7.04 -8.19 8.60
CA GLY A 22 -8.10 -7.61 9.43
C GLY A 22 -9.49 -7.90 8.86
N PRO A 23 -10.57 -7.78 9.65
CA PRO A 23 -11.96 -7.91 9.18
C PRO A 23 -12.33 -6.96 8.01
N PRO A 24 -13.42 -7.19 7.28
CA PRO A 24 -13.91 -6.23 6.29
C PRO A 24 -14.08 -4.83 6.90
N GLY A 25 -13.69 -3.78 6.15
CA GLY A 25 -13.83 -2.39 6.61
C GLY A 25 -12.70 -1.86 7.51
N THR A 26 -11.67 -2.65 7.87
CA THR A 26 -10.60 -2.19 8.78
C THR A 26 -9.48 -1.36 8.14
N GLY A 27 -9.72 -0.73 6.99
CA GLY A 27 -8.76 0.20 6.38
C GLY A 27 -7.50 -0.42 5.76
N LYS A 28 -7.53 -1.71 5.39
CA LYS A 28 -6.41 -2.37 4.66
C LYS A 28 -6.01 -1.64 3.38
N THR A 29 -7.00 -1.17 2.61
CA THR A 29 -6.78 -0.35 1.41
C THR A 29 -6.02 0.94 1.75
N LYS A 30 -6.34 1.58 2.87
CA LYS A 30 -5.65 2.81 3.32
C LYS A 30 -4.18 2.53 3.63
N ILE A 31 -3.88 1.41 4.30
CA ILE A 31 -2.49 0.99 4.56
C ILE A 31 -1.76 0.79 3.22
N GLY A 32 -2.38 0.10 2.26
CA GLY A 32 -1.78 -0.11 0.93
C GLY A 32 -1.49 1.19 0.19
N VAL A 33 -2.40 2.17 0.23
CA VAL A 33 -2.21 3.50 -0.37
C VAL A 33 -1.06 4.25 0.30
N ASP A 34 -0.99 4.24 1.64
CA ASP A 34 0.08 4.92 2.38
C ASP A 34 1.44 4.23 2.16
N LEU A 35 1.46 2.90 2.07
CA LEU A 35 2.64 2.14 1.69
C LEU A 35 3.11 2.54 0.30
N MET A 36 2.20 2.59 -0.67
CA MET A 36 2.55 2.95 -2.05
C MET A 36 3.09 4.38 -2.14
N ARG A 37 2.50 5.32 -1.39
CA ARG A 37 3.00 6.69 -1.28
C ARG A 37 4.46 6.71 -0.84
N VAL A 38 4.80 5.97 0.22
CA VAL A 38 6.17 5.94 0.75
C VAL A 38 7.13 5.29 -0.23
N LEU A 39 6.73 4.17 -0.85
CA LEU A 39 7.56 3.45 -1.82
C LEU A 39 7.86 4.31 -3.05
N VAL A 40 6.83 4.89 -3.67
CA VAL A 40 6.97 5.75 -4.86
C VAL A 40 7.79 7.00 -4.53
N HIS A 41 7.52 7.67 -3.41
CA HIS A 41 8.26 8.87 -3.01
C HIS A 41 9.75 8.62 -2.78
N ASN A 42 10.14 7.41 -2.38
CA ASN A 42 11.53 7.05 -2.09
C ASN A 42 12.15 6.13 -3.16
N ALA A 43 11.49 5.92 -4.30
CA ALA A 43 11.88 4.91 -5.27
C ALA A 43 13.33 5.08 -5.76
N GLU A 44 13.70 6.31 -6.10
CA GLU A 44 15.07 6.65 -6.54
C GLU A 44 16.11 6.39 -5.44
N ARG A 45 15.80 6.77 -4.19
CA ARG A 45 16.71 6.63 -3.05
C ARG A 45 16.91 5.17 -2.66
N MET A 46 15.86 4.36 -2.80
CA MET A 46 15.89 2.94 -2.49
C MET A 46 16.40 2.09 -3.66
N ASN A 47 16.64 2.70 -4.83
CA ASN A 47 16.88 1.99 -6.08
C ASN A 47 15.83 0.87 -6.31
N SER A 48 14.57 1.17 -5.99
CA SER A 48 13.49 0.19 -6.09
C SER A 48 13.12 -0.02 -7.55
N GLY A 49 13.04 -1.28 -7.97
CA GLY A 49 12.47 -1.64 -9.26
C GLY A 49 10.99 -1.31 -9.39
N PRO A 50 10.35 -1.65 -10.53
CA PRO A 50 8.93 -1.40 -10.73
C PRO A 50 8.10 -2.09 -9.65
N ILE A 51 7.05 -1.42 -9.17
CA ILE A 51 6.14 -1.99 -8.18
C ILE A 51 5.01 -2.75 -8.90
N LEU A 52 4.86 -4.03 -8.55
CA LEU A 52 3.81 -4.89 -9.10
C LEU A 52 2.61 -4.97 -8.15
N CYS A 53 1.45 -4.48 -8.58
CA CYS A 53 0.19 -4.65 -7.85
C CYS A 53 -0.60 -5.83 -8.43
N ILE A 54 -1.02 -6.76 -7.57
CA ILE A 54 -1.78 -7.96 -7.95
C ILE A 54 -3.06 -7.99 -7.11
N CYS A 55 -4.20 -8.17 -7.78
CA CYS A 55 -5.51 -8.29 -7.15
C CYS A 55 -6.26 -9.50 -7.70
N TYR A 56 -7.18 -10.06 -6.90
CA TYR A 56 -7.99 -11.21 -7.33
C TYR A 56 -9.06 -10.82 -8.37
N THR A 57 -9.58 -9.60 -8.31
CA THR A 57 -10.58 -9.09 -9.26
C THR A 57 -10.14 -7.75 -9.84
N ASN A 58 -10.53 -7.49 -11.09
CA ASN A 58 -10.29 -6.20 -11.73
C ASN A 58 -10.97 -5.06 -10.97
N HIS A 59 -12.18 -5.28 -10.47
CA HIS A 59 -12.88 -4.26 -9.69
C HIS A 59 -12.09 -3.81 -8.45
N ALA A 60 -11.43 -4.74 -7.74
CA ALA A 60 -10.58 -4.39 -6.60
C ALA A 60 -9.30 -3.66 -7.04
N LEU A 61 -8.73 -4.06 -8.18
CA LEU A 61 -7.58 -3.38 -8.77
C LEU A 61 -7.93 -1.94 -9.15
N ASP A 62 -9.00 -1.75 -9.92
CA ASP A 62 -9.46 -0.45 -10.40
C ASP A 62 -9.73 0.49 -9.23
N GLN A 63 -10.46 0.03 -8.22
CA GLN A 63 -10.67 0.80 -7.00
C GLN A 63 -9.35 1.16 -6.32
N PHE A 64 -8.41 0.23 -6.19
CA PHE A 64 -7.12 0.54 -5.56
C PHE A 64 -6.35 1.61 -6.35
N LEU A 65 -6.31 1.50 -7.67
CA LEU A 65 -5.63 2.46 -8.54
C LEU A 65 -6.32 3.84 -8.52
N GLU A 66 -7.65 3.91 -8.51
CA GLU A 66 -8.40 5.16 -8.32
C GLU A 66 -8.00 5.86 -7.02
N HIS A 67 -7.91 5.12 -5.90
CA HIS A 67 -7.45 5.71 -4.63
C HIS A 67 -6.01 6.25 -4.71
N LEU A 68 -5.12 5.63 -5.50
CA LEU A 68 -3.76 6.16 -5.70
C LEU A 68 -3.79 7.46 -6.49
N LEU A 69 -4.57 7.51 -7.57
CA LEU A 69 -4.75 8.70 -8.40
C LEU A 69 -5.37 9.86 -7.60
N ASP A 70 -6.38 9.59 -6.77
CA ASP A 70 -7.00 10.58 -5.88
C ASP A 70 -6.00 11.16 -4.86
N GLN A 71 -4.94 10.43 -4.55
CA GLN A 71 -3.85 10.88 -3.68
C GLN A 71 -2.66 11.47 -4.45
N GLY A 72 -2.76 11.62 -5.77
CA GLY A 72 -1.71 12.16 -6.64
C GLY A 72 -0.50 11.25 -6.79
N ILE A 73 -0.67 9.94 -6.57
CA ILE A 73 0.40 8.95 -6.71
C ILE A 73 0.34 8.40 -8.14
N THR A 74 1.35 8.71 -8.95
CA THR A 74 1.45 8.33 -10.38
C THR A 74 2.80 7.72 -10.71
#